data_AF-A0A3M0K4L3-F1
#
_entry.id   AF-A0A3M0K4L3-F1
#
_cell.length_a   1.000
_cell.length_b   1.000
_cell.length_c   1.000
_cell.angle_alpha   90.00
_cell.angle_beta   90.00
_cell.angle_gamma   90.00
#
_symmetry.space_group_name_H-M   'P 1'
#
loop_
_entity.id
_entity.type
_entity.pdbx_description
1 polymer ?
#
loop_
_entity_poly.entity_id
_entity_poly.type
_entity_poly.pdbx_seq_one_letter_code
_entity_poly.pdbx_strand_id
1 'polypeptide(L)'
;MTRPGAAAALSAGPAVPQVVIRRLPPSLTKEQLEEHLQPLPEHDYFEFFANDSSLYPHMFSRAYINFKNQEDIVLFRDRFDGYVFVDHKGK
;
A
#
# COMPACT_ATOMS: atom_id res chain seq x y z
N MET A 1 -6.68 21.41 21.34
CA MET A 1 -7.81 20.96 20.48
C MET A 1 -7.29 19.86 19.58
N THR A 2 -7.30 18.62 20.08
CA THR A 2 -6.69 17.45 19.43
C THR A 2 -7.68 16.89 18.41
N ARG A 3 -7.39 17.01 17.11
CA ARG A 3 -8.15 16.27 16.10
C ARG A 3 -7.74 14.79 16.18
N PRO A 4 -8.69 13.85 16.10
CA PRO A 4 -8.39 12.44 16.23
C PRO A 4 -7.48 12.02 15.07
N GLY A 5 -6.36 11.37 15.40
CA GLY A 5 -5.51 10.74 14.40
C GLY A 5 -6.35 9.78 13.57
N ALA A 6 -6.13 9.77 12.26
CA ALA A 6 -6.84 8.94 11.30
C ALA A 6 -6.67 7.45 11.64
N ALA A 7 -7.54 6.94 12.51
CA ALA A 7 -7.86 5.54 12.61
C ALA A 7 -8.67 5.20 11.36
N ALA A 8 -7.97 4.85 10.27
CA ALA A 8 -8.58 4.09 9.20
C ALA A 8 -8.98 2.75 9.83
N ALA A 9 -10.24 2.67 10.25
CA ALA A 9 -10.88 1.44 10.64
C ALA A 9 -10.78 0.49 9.45
N LEU A 10 -9.88 -0.48 9.52
CA LEU A 10 -9.96 -1.66 8.68
C LEU A 10 -11.26 -2.35 9.10
N SER A 11 -12.26 -2.27 8.25
CA SER A 11 -13.55 -2.91 8.44
C SER A 11 -13.31 -4.39 8.75
N ALA A 12 -13.66 -4.80 9.96
CA ALA A 12 -13.90 -6.19 10.32
C ALA A 12 -15.17 -6.67 9.58
N GLY A 13 -15.07 -6.80 8.26
CA GLY A 13 -15.95 -7.60 7.42
C GLY A 13 -15.32 -8.99 7.19
N PRO A 14 -16.01 -9.93 6.53
CA PRO A 14 -15.46 -11.26 6.25
C PRO A 14 -14.05 -11.11 5.66
N ALA A 15 -13.12 -12.01 6.01
CA ALA A 15 -11.70 -11.93 5.67
C ALA A 15 -11.49 -11.80 4.14
N VAL A 16 -11.70 -10.59 3.62
CA VAL A 16 -11.39 -10.20 2.27
C VAL A 16 -9.88 -10.26 2.19
N PRO A 17 -9.32 -10.87 1.15
CA PRO A 17 -7.90 -11.09 1.09
C PRO A 17 -7.21 -9.79 0.67
N GLN A 18 -7.15 -8.88 1.62
CA GLN A 18 -6.60 -7.54 1.49
C GLN A 18 -5.09 -7.60 1.70
N VAL A 19 -4.35 -7.27 0.66
CA VAL A 19 -2.91 -7.06 0.71
C VAL A 19 -2.63 -5.63 1.14
N VAL A 20 -1.73 -5.49 2.11
CA VAL A 20 -1.29 -4.18 2.59
C VAL A 20 0.20 -4.03 2.33
N ILE A 21 0.57 -3.06 1.50
CA ILE A 21 1.96 -2.69 1.27
C ILE A 21 2.29 -1.57 2.25
N ARG A 22 3.20 -1.87 3.18
CA ARG A 22 3.59 -0.95 4.27
C ARG A 22 5.04 -0.51 4.07
N ARG A 23 5.39 0.61 4.70
CA ARG A 23 6.75 1.18 4.70
C ARG A 23 7.23 1.59 3.30
N LEU A 24 6.30 2.03 2.47
CA LEU A 24 6.65 2.59 1.17
C LEU A 24 7.37 3.93 1.36
N PRO A 25 8.29 4.30 0.44
CA PRO A 25 8.95 5.58 0.48
C PRO A 25 7.93 6.72 0.54
N PRO A 26 8.13 7.74 1.39
CA PRO A 26 7.17 8.85 1.54
C PRO A 26 7.05 9.72 0.30
N SER A 27 8.04 9.70 -0.59
CA SER A 27 8.01 10.42 -1.88
C SER A 27 7.35 9.61 -3.00
N LEU A 28 7.13 8.31 -2.81
CA LEU A 28 6.49 7.46 -3.82
C LEU A 28 5.05 7.94 -4.06
N THR A 29 4.65 8.04 -5.32
CA THR A 29 3.27 8.37 -5.70
C THR A 29 2.46 7.10 -5.99
N LYS A 30 1.14 7.26 -6.05
CA LYS A 30 0.22 6.19 -6.46
C LYS A 30 0.58 5.66 -7.85
N GLU A 31 0.80 6.56 -8.82
CA GLU A 31 1.10 6.14 -10.20
C GLU A 31 2.42 5.36 -10.27
N GLN A 32 3.45 5.82 -9.56
CA GLN A 32 4.74 5.12 -9.51
C GLN A 32 4.61 3.73 -8.91
N LEU A 33 3.84 3.61 -7.82
CA LEU A 33 3.57 2.31 -7.25
C LEU A 33 2.83 1.42 -8.25
N GLU A 34 1.80 1.91 -8.93
CA GLU A 34 1.10 1.13 -9.97
C GLU A 34 2.03 0.68 -11.09
N GLU A 35 2.96 1.52 -11.54
CA GLU A 35 3.99 1.15 -12.52
C GLU A 35 4.90 0.03 -12.02
N HIS A 36 5.39 0.13 -10.78
CA HIS A 36 6.19 -0.93 -10.15
C HIS A 36 5.43 -2.24 -9.97
N LEU A 37 4.12 -2.17 -9.77
CA LEU A 37 3.28 -3.35 -9.58
C LEU A 37 2.87 -4.02 -10.89
N GLN A 38 3.19 -3.45 -12.06
CA GLN A 38 2.77 -4.03 -13.33
C GLN A 38 3.49 -5.36 -13.66
N PRO A 39 2.76 -6.36 -14.21
CA PRO A 39 1.31 -6.37 -14.42
C PRO A 39 0.55 -6.62 -13.11
N LEU A 40 -0.29 -5.65 -12.72
CA LEU A 40 -1.06 -5.73 -11.48
C LEU A 40 -2.23 -6.70 -11.69
N PRO A 41 -2.40 -7.72 -10.85
CA PRO A 41 -3.53 -8.66 -10.96
C PRO A 41 -4.89 -7.99 -10.79
N GLU A 42 -5.95 -8.73 -11.16
CA GLU A 42 -7.32 -8.22 -11.07
C GLU A 42 -7.73 -7.96 -9.61
N HIS A 43 -8.19 -6.75 -9.33
CA HIS A 43 -8.51 -6.28 -8.00
C HIS A 43 -9.81 -5.47 -7.99
N ASP A 44 -10.58 -5.59 -6.91
CA ASP A 44 -11.83 -4.83 -6.71
C ASP A 44 -11.59 -3.51 -5.97
N TYR A 45 -10.43 -3.38 -5.33
CA TYR A 45 -10.09 -2.20 -4.55
C TYR A 45 -8.59 -1.94 -4.59
N PHE A 46 -8.21 -0.68 -4.82
CA PHE A 46 -6.83 -0.21 -4.76
C PHE A 46 -6.80 1.23 -4.24
N GLU A 47 -6.16 1.42 -3.09
CA GLU A 47 -6.10 2.72 -2.41
C GLU A 47 -4.68 3.00 -1.92
N PHE A 48 -4.15 4.16 -2.29
CA PHE A 48 -2.82 4.62 -1.88
C PHE A 48 -2.95 5.79 -0.91
N PHE A 49 -2.32 5.63 0.27
CA PHE A 49 -2.20 6.68 1.26
C PHE A 49 -0.76 7.20 1.22
N ALA A 50 -0.62 8.39 0.64
CA ALA A 50 0.61 9.18 0.72
C ALA A 50 0.90 9.59 2.17
N ASN A 51 2.09 10.14 2.40
CA ASN A 51 2.56 10.53 3.72
C ASN A 51 1.48 11.32 4.51
N ASP A 52 1.23 10.88 5.74
CA ASP A 52 0.57 11.74 6.71
C ASP A 52 1.66 12.60 7.35
N SER A 53 1.72 13.88 6.98
CA SER A 53 2.68 14.85 7.51
C SER A 53 2.60 14.98 9.04
N SER A 54 1.52 14.49 9.64
CA SER A 54 1.29 14.40 11.09
C SER A 54 2.14 13.33 11.79
N LEU A 55 2.77 12.40 11.06
CA LEU A 55 3.52 11.25 11.63
C LEU A 55 5.05 11.44 11.64
N TYR A 56 5.54 12.68 11.53
CA TYR A 56 6.98 12.98 11.63
C TYR A 56 7.58 12.43 12.94
N PRO A 57 8.79 11.82 12.93
CA PRO A 57 9.72 11.65 11.80
C PRO A 57 9.50 10.39 10.95
N HIS A 58 8.53 9.53 11.29
CA HIS A 58 8.29 8.25 10.62
C HIS A 58 7.27 8.38 9.49
N MET A 59 7.62 9.18 8.49
CA MET A 59 6.79 9.37 7.29
C MET A 59 6.95 8.16 6.36
N PHE A 60 5.96 7.27 6.37
CA PHE A 60 5.85 6.17 5.42
C PHE A 60 4.50 6.24 4.71
N SER A 61 4.51 5.89 3.43
CA SER A 61 3.29 5.69 2.64
C SER A 61 2.79 4.24 2.80
N ARG A 62 1.53 4.00 2.48
CA ARG A 62 0.90 2.67 2.51
C ARG A 62 -0.09 2.50 1.38
N ALA A 63 -0.20 1.29 0.84
CA ALA A 63 -1.19 0.95 -0.16
C ALA A 63 -2.02 -0.26 0.30
N TYR A 64 -3.30 -0.25 -0.05
CA TYR A 64 -4.24 -1.34 0.22
C TYR A 64 -4.77 -1.85 -1.11
N ILE A 65 -4.71 -3.16 -1.30
CA ILE A 65 -5.17 -3.82 -2.52
C ILE A 65 -6.06 -4.99 -2.12
N ASN A 66 -7.23 -5.12 -2.74
CA ASN A 66 -8.08 -6.28 -2.57
C ASN A 66 -8.15 -7.04 -3.90
N PHE A 67 -7.45 -8.17 -3.96
CA PHE A 67 -7.40 -9.01 -5.16
C PHE A 67 -8.64 -9.90 -5.25
N LYS A 68 -9.07 -10.20 -6.49
CA LYS A 68 -10.19 -11.11 -6.73
C LYS A 68 -9.84 -12.56 -6.44
N ASN A 69 -8.65 -13.00 -6.85
CA ASN A 69 -8.22 -14.39 -6.72
C ASN A 69 -7.18 -14.55 -5.62
N GLN A 70 -7.34 -15.59 -4.79
CA GLN A 70 -6.43 -15.86 -3.68
C GLN A 70 -5.01 -16.27 -4.15
N GLU A 71 -4.89 -16.90 -5.32
CA GLU A 71 -3.61 -17.29 -5.90
C GLU A 71 -2.76 -16.05 -6.26
N ASP A 72 -3.40 -14.98 -6.76
CA ASP A 72 -2.74 -13.73 -7.09
C ASP A 72 -2.13 -13.06 -5.85
N ILE A 73 -2.75 -13.22 -4.68
CA ILE A 73 -2.21 -12.70 -3.41
C ILE A 73 -0.90 -13.40 -3.03
N VAL A 74 -0.83 -14.72 -3.20
CA VAL A 74 0.37 -15.49 -2.88
C VAL A 74 1.50 -15.10 -3.84
N LEU A 75 1.20 -15.03 -5.14
CA LEU A 75 2.17 -14.61 -6.18
C LEU A 75 2.63 -13.16 -5.98
N PHE A 76 1.70 -12.26 -5.64
CA PHE A 76 2.02 -10.86 -5.36
C PHE A 76 2.91 -10.75 -4.13
N ARG A 77 2.58 -11.46 -3.04
CA ARG A 77 3.41 -11.48 -1.84
C ARG A 77 4.81 -11.99 -2.15
N ASP A 78 4.94 -13.14 -2.82
CA ASP A 78 6.25 -13.73 -3.13
C ASP A 78 7.12 -12.82 -4.00
N ARG A 79 6.51 -12.10 -4.94
CA ARG A 79 7.19 -11.15 -5.82
C ARG A 79 7.68 -9.89 -5.11
N PHE A 80 6.87 -9.36 -4.18
CA PHE A 80 7.13 -8.07 -3.55
C PHE A 80 7.62 -8.16 -2.10
N ASP A 81 7.73 -9.37 -1.54
CA ASP A 81 8.36 -9.58 -0.23
C ASP A 81 9.84 -9.19 -0.31
N GLY A 82 10.22 -8.17 0.47
CA GLY A 82 11.58 -7.61 0.44
C GLY A 82 11.89 -6.72 -0.77
N TYR A 83 10.93 -6.45 -1.66
CA TYR A 83 11.14 -5.53 -2.77
C TYR A 83 11.36 -4.10 -2.26
N VAL A 84 12.46 -3.49 -2.69
CA VAL A 84 12.79 -2.10 -2.37
C VAL A 84 12.19 -1.22 -3.44
N PHE A 85 11.05 -0.59 -3.13
CA PHE A 85 10.48 0.46 -3.96
C PHE A 85 11.40 1.67 -3.93
N VAL A 86 11.75 2.18 -5.10
CA VAL A 86 12.65 3.33 -5.24
C VAL A 86 11.87 4.42 -5.96
N ASP A 87 11.82 5.61 -5.38
CA ASP A 87 11.25 6.75 -6.09
C ASP A 87 12.22 7.26 -7.17
N HIS A 88 11.75 8.12 -8.09
CA HIS A 88 12.60 8.79 -9.10
C HIS A 88 13.82 9.49 -8.51
N LYS A 89 13.79 9.84 -7.23
CA LYS A 89 14.90 10.42 -6.48
C LYS A 89 15.99 9.42 -6.07
N GLY A 90 15.86 8.13 -6.40
CA GLY A 90 16.84 7.10 -6.06
C GLY A 90 16.93 6.82 -4.55
N LYS A 91 15.86 7.11 -3.80
CA LYS A 91 15.78 6.92 -2.35
C LYS A 91 14.70 5.91 -1.98
#